data_AF-A0A356AXP8-F1
#
_entry.id   AF-A0A356AXP8-F1
#
_cell.length_a   1.000
_cell.length_b   1.000
_cell.length_c   1.000
_cell.angle_alpha   90.00
_cell.angle_beta   90.00
_cell.angle_gamma   90.00
#
_symmetry.space_group_name_H-M   'P 1'
#
loop_
_entity.id
_entity.type
_entity.pdbx_description
1 polymer ?
#
loop_
_entity_poly.entity_id
_entity_poly.type
_entity_poly.pdbx_seq_one_letter_code
_entity_poly.pdbx_strand_id
1 'polypeptide(L)'
;MKNGYKEEYPFKITVITVGADGKPENCRNGHMVGDTYTCEYGCPISVEGTGGFCSKSMAKLFPLMEAICAGGDLSNLTFKLEAIKRE
;
A
#
# COMPACT_ATOMS: atom_id res chain seq x y z
N MET A 1 -15.23 -25.41 -17.47
CA MET A 1 -15.07 -23.96 -17.20
C MET A 1 -13.83 -23.50 -17.92
N LYS A 2 -13.90 -22.45 -18.76
CA LYS A 2 -12.68 -21.81 -19.26
C LYS A 2 -11.85 -21.41 -18.04
N ASN A 3 -10.53 -21.66 -18.07
CA ASN A 3 -9.61 -21.15 -17.04
C ASN A 3 -9.93 -19.67 -16.85
N GLY A 4 -10.58 -19.32 -15.74
CA GLY A 4 -10.91 -17.94 -15.43
C GLY A 4 -9.60 -17.17 -15.40
N TYR A 5 -9.57 -15.99 -16.02
CA TYR A 5 -8.47 -15.08 -15.81
C TYR A 5 -8.38 -14.82 -14.31
N LYS A 6 -7.17 -14.86 -13.76
CA LYS A 6 -6.98 -14.54 -12.35
C LYS A 6 -7.13 -13.03 -12.22
N GLU A 7 -8.37 -12.60 -11.97
CA GLU A 7 -8.72 -11.18 -11.86
C GLU A 7 -8.10 -10.57 -10.60
N GLU A 8 -7.93 -11.36 -9.53
CA GLU A 8 -7.34 -10.92 -8.27
C GLU A 8 -5.80 -10.90 -8.34
N TYR A 9 -5.25 -9.70 -8.34
CA TYR A 9 -3.81 -9.46 -8.30
C TYR A 9 -3.35 -9.21 -6.87
N PRO A 10 -2.30 -9.90 -6.39
CA PRO A 10 -1.75 -9.66 -5.06
C PRO A 10 -0.86 -8.43 -5.05
N PHE A 11 -1.07 -7.56 -4.07
CA PHE A 11 -0.28 -6.38 -3.79
C PHE A 11 0.41 -6.48 -2.44
N LYS A 12 1.63 -5.94 -2.37
CA LYS A 12 2.37 -5.72 -1.13
C LYS A 12 2.55 -4.23 -0.91
N ILE A 13 2.09 -3.74 0.23
CA ILE A 13 2.23 -2.35 0.66
C ILE A 13 3.29 -2.32 1.77
N THR A 14 4.27 -1.43 1.65
CA THR A 14 5.30 -1.21 2.67
C THR A 14 5.27 0.23 3.12
N VAL A 15 5.23 0.47 4.43
CA VAL A 15 5.24 1.82 4.99
C VAL A 15 6.66 2.37 4.94
N ILE A 16 6.86 3.43 4.16
CA ILE A 16 8.17 4.07 3.98
C ILE A 16 8.38 5.31 4.87
N THR A 17 7.29 5.93 5.31
CA THR A 17 7.29 7.09 6.21
C THR A 17 5.94 7.20 6.90
N VAL A 18 5.89 7.88 8.04
CA VAL A 18 4.70 8.08 8.86
C VAL A 18 4.65 9.54 9.31
N GLY A 19 3.51 10.20 9.09
CA GLY A 19 3.37 11.63 9.37
C GLY A 19 4.30 12.52 8.52
N ALA A 20 4.34 13.81 8.84
CA ALA A 20 5.26 14.76 8.21
C ALA A 20 6.66 14.77 8.86
N ASP A 21 6.75 14.30 10.10
CA ASP A 21 7.95 14.32 10.94
C ASP A 21 8.63 12.94 11.06
N GLY A 22 8.08 11.91 10.41
CA GLY A 22 8.65 10.56 10.42
C GLY A 22 8.47 9.83 11.75
N LYS A 23 7.64 10.34 12.65
CA LYS A 23 7.46 9.82 14.02
C LYS A 23 6.26 8.86 14.10
N PRO A 24 6.48 7.55 14.30
CA PRO A 24 5.39 6.57 14.36
C PRO A 24 4.38 6.83 15.47
N GLU A 25 4.79 7.47 16.56
CA GLU A 25 3.90 7.87 17.66
C GLU A 25 2.77 8.83 17.22
N ASN A 26 2.98 9.55 16.11
CA ASN A 26 1.98 10.44 15.54
C ASN A 26 1.06 9.74 14.52
N CYS A 27 1.34 8.49 14.19
CA CYS A 27 0.48 7.67 13.35
C CYS A 27 -0.71 7.16 14.17
N ARG A 28 -1.88 7.81 14.06
CA ARG A 28 -3.12 7.39 14.74
C ARG A 28 -3.50 5.94 14.45
N ASN A 29 -3.09 5.41 13.30
CA ASN A 29 -3.38 4.05 12.89
C ASN A 29 -2.39 3.01 13.46
N GLY A 30 -1.34 3.45 14.16
CA GLY A 30 -0.33 2.56 14.76
C GLY A 30 0.64 1.92 13.76
N HIS A 31 0.61 2.32 12.48
CA HIS A 31 1.57 1.85 11.48
C HIS A 31 2.96 2.42 11.76
N MET A 32 3.98 1.58 11.58
CA MET A 32 5.39 1.93 11.72
C MET A 32 6.10 1.83 10.36
N VAL A 33 7.21 2.57 10.22
CA VAL A 33 8.08 2.44 9.03
C VAL A 33 8.63 1.02 8.98
N GLY A 34 8.53 0.38 7.82
CA GLY A 34 8.90 -1.02 7.60
C GLY A 34 7.74 -2.00 7.69
N ASP A 35 6.58 -1.60 8.23
CA ASP A 35 5.40 -2.48 8.25
C ASP A 35 5.01 -2.89 6.84
N THR A 36 4.69 -4.18 6.69
CA THR A 36 4.25 -4.75 5.41
C THR A 36 2.87 -5.35 5.50
N TYR A 37 2.05 -5.04 4.50
CA TYR A 37 0.68 -5.50 4.38
C TYR A 37 0.47 -6.15 3.02
N THR A 38 -0.40 -7.13 2.96
CA THR A 38 -0.80 -7.79 1.72
C THR A 38 -2.30 -7.66 1.50
N CYS A 39 -2.70 -7.42 0.27
CA CYS A 39 -4.09 -7.47 -0.16
C CYS A 39 -4.18 -7.92 -1.61
N GLU A 40 -5.34 -8.44 -1.98
CA GLU A 40 -5.82 -8.37 -3.35
C GLU A 40 -6.75 -7.14 -3.44
N TYR A 41 -8.01 -7.30 -3.81
CA TYR A 41 -9.00 -6.21 -3.78
C TYR A 41 -9.68 -5.99 -2.42
N GLY A 42 -9.30 -6.78 -1.41
CA GLY A 42 -9.69 -6.60 -0.02
C GLY A 42 -8.86 -5.56 0.73
N CYS A 43 -9.21 -5.31 1.99
CA CYS A 43 -8.42 -4.42 2.86
C CYS A 43 -7.03 -5.03 3.13
N PRO A 44 -5.94 -4.25 3.08
CA PRO A 44 -4.61 -4.76 3.42
C PRO A 44 -4.51 -5.18 4.87
N ILE A 45 -4.06 -6.41 5.08
CA ILE A 45 -3.86 -7.05 6.38
C ILE A 45 -2.36 -7.25 6.58
N SER A 46 -1.90 -7.15 7.83
CA SER A 46 -0.50 -7.42 8.17
C SER A 46 -0.13 -8.87 7.82
N VAL A 47 1.14 -9.13 7.58
CA VAL A 47 1.64 -10.50 7.37
C VAL A 47 1.36 -11.43 8.55
N GLU A 48 1.23 -10.88 9.76
CA GLU A 48 0.89 -11.63 10.98
C GLU A 48 -0.62 -11.87 11.14
N GLY A 49 -1.45 -11.36 10.21
CA GLY A 49 -2.91 -11.54 10.24
C GLY A 49 -3.63 -10.73 11.32
N THR A 50 -2.89 -9.92 12.11
CA THR A 50 -3.44 -9.08 13.18
C THR A 50 -3.32 -7.61 12.80
N GLY A 51 -4.45 -6.94 12.64
CA GLY A 51 -4.50 -5.53 12.23
C GLY A 51 -4.23 -5.30 10.74
N GLY A 52 -4.38 -4.04 10.32
CA GLY A 52 -4.32 -3.67 8.92
C GLY A 52 -4.96 -2.32 8.64
N PHE A 53 -5.17 -2.03 7.37
CA PHE A 53 -5.83 -0.81 6.96
C PHE A 53 -7.35 -0.94 7.15
N CYS A 54 -7.98 0.13 7.64
CA CYS A 54 -9.44 0.18 7.63
C CYS A 54 -9.97 0.20 6.18
N SER A 55 -11.20 -0.25 5.98
CA SER A 55 -11.84 -0.33 4.66
C SER A 55 -11.94 1.00 3.92
N LYS A 56 -11.96 2.13 4.64
CA LYS A 56 -11.92 3.46 4.00
C LYS A 56 -10.66 3.70 3.19
N SER A 57 -9.55 3.05 3.53
CA SER A 57 -8.28 3.17 2.81
C SER A 57 -8.38 2.63 1.39
N MET A 58 -9.30 1.69 1.13
CA MET A 58 -9.51 1.12 -0.20
C MET A 58 -10.04 2.11 -1.21
N ALA A 59 -10.78 3.14 -0.77
CA ALA A 59 -11.20 4.24 -1.66
C ALA A 59 -10.00 5.01 -2.25
N LYS A 60 -8.83 4.91 -1.62
CA LYS A 60 -7.56 5.46 -2.13
C LYS A 60 -6.69 4.39 -2.78
N LEU A 61 -6.57 3.20 -2.18
CA LEU A 61 -5.66 2.15 -2.68
C LEU A 61 -6.17 1.50 -3.96
N PHE A 62 -7.47 1.25 -4.10
CA PHE A 62 -8.03 0.53 -5.24
C PHE A 62 -7.70 1.18 -6.59
N PRO A 63 -7.91 2.51 -6.79
CA PRO A 63 -7.51 3.15 -8.05
C PRO A 63 -6.01 3.06 -8.36
N LEU A 64 -5.14 3.01 -7.34
CA LEU A 64 -3.69 2.88 -7.54
C LEU A 64 -3.30 1.49 -8.00
N MET A 65 -3.93 0.47 -7.41
CA MET A 65 -3.75 -0.92 -7.79
C MET A 65 -4.21 -1.14 -9.24
N GLU A 66 -5.37 -0.60 -9.61
CA GLU A 66 -5.88 -0.67 -10.98
C GLU A 66 -4.98 0.04 -11.99
N ALA A 67 -4.42 1.21 -11.63
CA ALA A 67 -3.48 1.91 -12.49
C ALA A 67 -2.24 1.07 -12.80
N ILE A 68 -1.71 0.34 -11.81
CA ILE A 68 -0.58 -0.59 -11.99
C ILE A 68 -1.00 -1.80 -12.82
N CYS A 69 -2.16 -2.41 -12.54
CA CYS A 69 -2.68 -3.56 -13.30
C CYS A 69 -2.92 -3.22 -14.78
N ALA A 70 -3.31 -1.99 -15.09
CA ALA A 70 -3.48 -1.49 -16.45
C ALA A 70 -2.15 -1.23 -17.19
N GLY A 71 -1.00 -1.49 -16.55
CA GLY A 71 0.35 -1.26 -17.11
C GLY A 71 0.86 0.17 -16.94
N GLY A 72 0.20 0.97 -16.09
CA GLY A 72 0.66 2.29 -15.70
C GLY A 72 1.68 2.26 -14.56
N ASP A 73 2.12 3.45 -14.15
CA ASP A 73 2.97 3.65 -12.99
C ASP A 73 2.42 4.77 -12.08
N LEU A 74 2.99 4.91 -10.88
CA LEU A 74 2.55 5.89 -9.90
C LEU A 74 3.35 7.21 -9.96
N SER A 75 4.07 7.48 -11.06
CA SER A 75 5.02 8.61 -11.13
C SER A 75 4.35 9.97 -10.94
N ASN A 76 3.05 10.09 -11.30
CA ASN A 76 2.27 11.32 -11.14
C ASN A 76 1.73 11.54 -9.72
N LEU A 77 1.88 10.55 -8.83
CA LEU A 77 1.40 10.60 -7.44
C LEU A 77 2.55 10.74 -6.45
N THR A 78 3.77 10.38 -6.85
CA THR A 78 4.94 10.61 -6.02
C THR A 78 5.27 12.10 -6.04
N PHE A 79 5.10 12.78 -4.90
CA PHE A 79 6.01 13.87 -4.55
C PHE A 79 7.42 13.31 -4.72
N LYS A 80 8.27 13.95 -5.53
CA LYS A 80 9.66 13.56 -5.79
C LYS A 80 10.26 12.84 -4.57
N LEU A 81 10.50 11.54 -4.69
CA LEU A 81 11.30 10.72 -3.77
C LEU A 81 12.79 11.16 -3.83
N GLU A 82 13.07 12.45 -3.92
CA GLU A 82 14.43 13.01 -4.01
C GLU A 82 15.10 13.19 -2.64
N ALA A 83 14.88 12.24 -1.72
CA ALA A 83 15.54 12.31 -0.41
C ALA A 83 15.78 10.96 0.29
N ILE A 84 15.60 9.81 -0.36
CA ILE A 84 16.16 8.56 0.17
C ILE A 84 17.43 8.26 -0.64
N LYS A 85 18.50 8.99 -0.29
CA LYS A 85 19.85 8.61 -0.70
C LYS A 85 20.10 7.23 -0.10
N ARG A 86 20.27 6.24 -0.98
CA ARG A 86 20.94 4.99 -0.61
C ARG A 86 22.38 5.35 -0.24
N GLU A 87 22.73 5.20 1.02
CA GLU A 87 24.12 4.99 1.46
C GLU A 87 24.48 3.52 1.26
#